data_AF-A0A5N9I0R1-F1
#
_entry.id   AF-A0A5N9I0R1-F1
#
_cell.length_a   1.000
_cell.length_b   1.000
_cell.length_c   1.000
_cell.angle_alpha   90.00
_cell.angle_beta   90.00
_cell.angle_gamma   90.00
#
_symmetry.space_group_name_H-M   'P 1'
#
loop_
_entity.id
_entity.type
_entity.pdbx_description
1 polymer ?
#
loop_
_entity_poly.entity_id
_entity_poly.type
_entity_poly.pdbx_seq_one_letter_code
_entity_poly.pdbx_strand_id
1 'polypeptide(L)'
;MTDHQSRVDQLVTLHNEAASKFDYFILGATLAACAYLAQTNPYGRIGLNEETFLLASLLIFAASAACGFKRIEATINYQRINALALDHPSHEVRAKRLAKLDEKRDAQHWYKARNVMLVLGLGCYLVTKVWATYQSNGWIPVN
;
A
#
# COMPACT_ATOMS: atom_id res chain seq x y z
N MET A 1 15.92 -1.64 37.40
CA MET A 1 14.71 -1.16 36.68
C MET A 1 15.02 -0.54 35.32
N THR A 2 16.20 0.04 35.12
CA THR A 2 16.66 0.64 33.85
C THR A 2 16.93 -0.38 32.73
N ASP A 3 17.39 -1.59 33.06
CA ASP A 3 17.71 -2.63 32.06
C ASP A 3 16.49 -3.20 31.32
N HIS A 4 15.34 -3.26 31.99
CA HIS A 4 14.11 -3.73 31.33
C HIS A 4 13.57 -2.67 30.35
N GLN A 5 13.65 -1.40 30.72
CA GLN A 5 13.19 -0.29 29.89
C GLN A 5 14.02 -0.18 28.59
N SER A 6 15.34 -0.30 28.68
CA SER A 6 16.23 -0.23 27.51
C SER A 6 15.99 -1.37 26.51
N ARG A 7 15.68 -2.58 26.99
CA ARG A 7 15.35 -3.73 26.14
C ARG A 7 14.02 -3.55 25.41
N VAL A 8 13.02 -2.97 26.09
CA VAL A 8 11.72 -2.67 25.46
C VAL A 8 11.90 -1.60 24.38
N ASP A 9 12.65 -0.54 24.66
CA ASP A 9 12.92 0.51 23.69
C ASP A 9 13.66 -0.02 22.45
N GLN A 10 14.64 -0.92 22.65
CA GLN A 10 15.32 -1.62 21.56
C GLN A 10 14.39 -2.50 20.73
N LEU A 11 13.48 -3.24 21.37
CA LEU A 11 12.51 -4.07 20.65
C LEU A 11 11.55 -3.21 19.81
N VAL A 12 11.13 -2.06 20.35
CA VAL A 12 10.26 -1.10 19.64
C VAL A 12 10.98 -0.50 18.42
N THR A 13 12.25 -0.11 18.56
CA THR A 13 13.01 0.42 17.43
C THR A 13 13.23 -0.63 16.34
N LEU A 14 13.63 -1.84 16.72
CA LEU A 14 13.80 -2.96 15.77
C LEU A 14 12.49 -3.30 15.05
N HIS A 15 11.37 -3.32 15.76
CA HIS A 15 10.05 -3.54 15.14
C HIS A 15 9.70 -2.46 14.12
N ASN A 16 9.86 -1.18 14.49
CA ASN A 16 9.55 -0.05 13.61
C ASN A 16 10.46 -0.03 12.37
N GLU A 17 11.73 -0.37 12.53
CA GLU A 17 12.69 -0.44 11.43
C GLU A 17 12.34 -1.58 10.47
N ALA A 18 12.04 -2.77 11.00
CA ALA A 18 11.62 -3.91 10.20
C ALA A 18 10.32 -3.62 9.44
N ALA A 19 9.33 -3.01 10.09
CA ALA A 19 8.08 -2.61 9.46
C ALA A 19 8.30 -1.60 8.32
N SER A 20 9.18 -0.62 8.52
CA SER A 20 9.50 0.39 7.49
C SER A 20 10.20 -0.23 6.28
N LYS A 21 11.19 -1.11 6.52
CA LYS A 21 11.88 -1.85 5.45
C LYS A 21 10.94 -2.71 4.63
N PHE A 22 10.02 -3.41 5.31
CA PHE A 22 8.98 -4.20 4.65
C PHE A 22 8.09 -3.32 3.76
N ASP A 23 7.69 -2.14 4.24
CA ASP A 23 6.86 -1.23 3.45
C ASP A 23 7.52 -0.73 2.18
N TYR A 24 8.81 -0.37 2.25
CA TYR A 24 9.61 0.00 1.09
C TYR A 24 9.75 -1.15 0.09
N PHE A 25 9.98 -2.37 0.59
CA PHE A 25 10.07 -3.56 -0.25
C PHE A 25 8.76 -3.81 -1.01
N ILE A 26 7.62 -3.83 -0.32
CA ILE A 26 6.32 -4.07 -0.96
C ILE A 26 6.00 -2.97 -1.97
N LEU A 27 6.30 -1.69 -1.65
CA LEU A 27 6.10 -0.60 -2.59
C LEU A 27 6.94 -0.77 -3.85
N GLY A 28 8.24 -1.07 -3.69
CA GLY A 28 9.15 -1.35 -4.80
C GLY A 28 8.68 -2.54 -5.65
N ALA A 29 8.28 -3.64 -5.02
CA ALA A 29 7.75 -4.81 -5.72
C ALA A 29 6.47 -4.49 -6.51
N THR A 30 5.56 -3.68 -5.94
CA THR A 30 4.33 -3.27 -6.63
C THR A 30 4.60 -2.36 -7.82
N LEU A 31 5.55 -1.42 -7.70
CA LEU A 31 5.97 -0.56 -8.80
C LEU A 31 6.68 -1.35 -9.91
N ALA A 32 7.52 -2.32 -9.55
CA ALA A 32 8.15 -3.22 -10.51
C ALA A 32 7.11 -4.05 -11.27
N ALA A 33 6.09 -4.57 -10.56
CA ALA A 33 4.98 -5.26 -11.20
C ALA A 33 4.19 -4.35 -12.14
N CYS A 34 3.88 -3.10 -11.74
CA CYS A 34 3.26 -2.11 -12.62
C CYS A 34 4.10 -1.85 -13.87
N ALA A 35 5.41 -1.63 -13.71
CA ALA A 35 6.32 -1.37 -14.82
C ALA A 35 6.41 -2.56 -15.78
N TYR A 36 6.46 -3.78 -15.25
CA TYR A 36 6.44 -5.00 -16.03
C TYR A 36 5.14 -5.11 -16.84
N LEU A 37 3.99 -4.97 -16.17
CA LEU A 37 2.69 -5.02 -16.84
C LEU A 37 2.54 -3.93 -17.91
N ALA A 38 3.05 -2.73 -17.64
CA ALA A 38 3.07 -1.62 -18.60
C ALA A 38 3.94 -1.90 -19.82
N GLN A 39 4.99 -2.71 -19.69
CA GLN A 39 5.87 -3.06 -20.79
C GLN A 39 5.34 -4.25 -21.61
N THR A 40 4.75 -5.25 -20.97
CA THR A 40 4.42 -6.53 -21.63
C THR A 40 3.04 -6.57 -22.27
N ASN A 41 2.12 -5.69 -21.90
CA ASN A 41 0.75 -5.73 -22.40
C ASN A 41 0.55 -4.72 -23.55
N PRO A 42 -0.03 -5.15 -24.69
CA PRO A 42 -0.45 -4.22 -25.73
C PRO A 42 -1.63 -3.39 -25.22
N TYR A 43 -1.50 -2.07 -25.30
CA TYR A 43 -2.58 -1.12 -25.01
C TYR A 43 -3.09 -0.53 -26.31
N GLY A 44 -4.29 -0.92 -26.73
CA GLY A 44 -4.95 -0.38 -27.91
C GLY A 44 -6.16 0.47 -27.56
N ARG A 45 -7.14 0.52 -28.47
CA ARG A 45 -8.31 1.40 -28.36
C ARG A 45 -9.19 0.97 -27.18
N ILE A 46 -9.61 1.95 -26.39
CA ILE A 46 -10.53 1.76 -25.26
C ILE A 46 -11.86 1.18 -25.78
N GLY A 47 -12.23 -0.01 -25.29
CA GLY A 47 -13.43 -0.76 -25.69
C GLY A 47 -13.70 -1.94 -24.75
N LEU A 48 -14.73 -2.76 -25.01
CA LEU A 48 -14.98 -4.00 -24.26
C LEU A 48 -14.06 -5.14 -24.74
N ASN A 49 -12.75 -4.86 -24.76
CA ASN A 49 -11.71 -5.76 -25.26
C ASN A 49 -10.71 -6.09 -24.14
N GLU A 50 -9.98 -7.20 -24.28
CA GLU A 50 -8.96 -7.68 -23.33
C GLU A 50 -7.97 -6.58 -22.93
N GLU A 51 -7.55 -5.75 -23.88
CA GLU A 51 -6.59 -4.65 -23.68
C GLU A 51 -7.10 -3.59 -22.69
N THR A 52 -8.42 -3.34 -22.65
CA THR A 52 -9.01 -2.35 -21.72
C THR A 52 -9.11 -2.90 -20.30
N PHE A 53 -9.35 -4.20 -20.15
CA PHE A 53 -9.29 -4.88 -18.84
C PHE A 53 -7.85 -4.94 -18.30
N LEU A 54 -6.87 -5.20 -19.17
CA LEU A 54 -5.44 -5.13 -18.82
C LEU A 54 -5.04 -3.71 -18.38
N LEU A 55 -5.47 -2.68 -19.11
CA LEU A 55 -5.26 -1.29 -18.72
C LEU A 55 -5.93 -0.96 -17.37
N ALA A 56 -7.17 -1.40 -17.16
CA ALA A 56 -7.87 -1.20 -15.89
C ALA A 56 -7.14 -1.87 -14.72
N SER A 57 -6.63 -3.09 -14.92
CA SER A 57 -5.84 -3.79 -13.89
C SER A 57 -4.54 -3.04 -13.56
N LEU A 58 -3.85 -2.50 -14.57
CA LEU A 58 -2.66 -1.66 -14.36
C LEU A 58 -3.00 -0.40 -13.56
N LEU A 59 -4.12 0.28 -13.88
CA LEU A 59 -4.56 1.47 -13.15
C LEU A 59 -4.90 1.16 -11.69
N ILE A 60 -5.51 0.01 -11.41
CA ILE A 60 -5.79 -0.45 -10.04
C ILE A 60 -4.47 -0.69 -9.28
N PHE A 61 -3.49 -1.33 -9.92
CA PHE A 61 -2.17 -1.53 -9.31
C PHE A 61 -1.43 -0.19 -9.08
N ALA A 62 -1.51 0.75 -10.02
CA ALA A 62 -0.93 2.08 -9.87
C ALA A 62 -1.60 2.87 -8.73
N ALA A 63 -2.93 2.82 -8.62
CA ALA A 63 -3.68 3.42 -7.51
C ALA A 63 -3.28 2.78 -6.17
N SER A 64 -3.10 1.46 -6.12
CA SER A 64 -2.59 0.75 -4.94
C SER A 64 -1.20 1.24 -4.51
N ALA A 65 -0.28 1.40 -5.47
CA ALA A 65 1.05 1.93 -5.19
C ALA A 65 0.99 3.37 -4.64
N ALA A 66 0.14 4.23 -5.21
CA ALA A 66 -0.09 5.58 -4.71
C ALA A 66 -0.65 5.61 -3.28
N CYS A 67 -1.57 4.71 -2.94
CA CYS A 67 -2.02 4.52 -1.55
C CYS A 67 -0.89 4.03 -0.63
N GLY A 68 0.01 3.18 -1.16
CA GLY A 68 1.22 2.74 -0.47
C GLY A 68 2.15 3.90 -0.09
N PHE A 69 2.40 4.84 -1.01
CA PHE A 69 3.16 6.07 -0.72
C PHE A 69 2.51 6.89 0.39
N LYS A 70 1.19 7.14 0.31
CA LYS A 70 0.46 7.90 1.33
C LYS A 70 0.52 7.26 2.72
N ARG A 71 0.52 5.92 2.81
CA ARG A 71 0.69 5.20 4.08
C ARG A 71 2.05 5.48 4.72
N ILE A 72 3.12 5.44 3.93
CA ILE A 72 4.48 5.68 4.42
C ILE A 72 4.60 7.13 4.91
N GLU A 73 4.12 8.10 4.14
CA GLU A 73 4.07 9.51 4.54
C GLU A 73 3.29 9.72 5.84
N ALA A 74 2.12 9.10 5.96
CA ALA A 74 1.32 9.16 7.18
C ALA A 74 2.12 8.63 8.37
N THR A 75 2.71 7.43 8.25
CA THR A 75 3.48 6.77 9.32
C THR A 75 4.66 7.63 9.79
N ILE A 76 5.43 8.18 8.85
CA ILE A 76 6.54 9.11 9.15
C ILE A 76 6.02 10.35 9.87
N ASN A 77 4.88 10.89 9.44
CA ASN A 77 4.26 12.05 10.06
C ASN A 77 3.77 11.75 11.49
N TYR A 78 3.20 10.58 11.77
CA TYR A 78 2.85 10.16 13.14
C TYR A 78 4.09 10.09 14.03
N GLN A 79 5.15 9.44 13.56
CA GLN A 79 6.40 9.32 14.31
C GLN A 79 6.99 10.71 14.61
N ARG A 80 6.96 11.62 13.62
CA ARG A 80 7.42 13.01 13.80
C ARG A 80 6.59 13.77 14.82
N ILE A 81 5.26 13.73 14.75
CA ILE A 81 4.39 14.43 15.70
C ILE A 81 4.52 13.82 17.10
N ASN A 82 4.68 12.51 17.20
CA ASN A 82 4.92 11.83 18.48
C ASN A 82 6.26 12.28 19.09
N ALA A 83 7.34 12.34 18.32
CA ALA A 83 8.64 12.84 18.79
C ALA A 83 8.53 14.29 19.28
N LEU A 84 7.87 15.17 18.50
CA LEU A 84 7.62 16.56 18.88
C LEU A 84 6.71 16.72 20.11
N ALA A 85 5.84 15.74 20.38
CA ALA A 85 4.99 15.75 21.57
C ALA A 85 5.74 15.30 22.83
N LEU A 86 6.74 14.42 22.68
CA LEU A 86 7.62 13.99 23.78
C LEU A 86 8.64 15.06 24.18
N ASP A 87 9.10 15.87 23.23
CA ASP A 87 10.06 16.96 23.44
C ASP A 87 9.47 18.15 24.24
N HIS A 88 8.13 18.27 24.29
CA HIS A 88 7.48 19.40 24.95
C HIS A 88 7.39 19.22 26.48
N PRO A 89 7.87 20.18 27.29
CA PRO A 89 7.95 20.04 28.75
C PRO A 89 6.58 20.09 29.47
N SER A 90 5.54 20.61 28.82
CA SER A 90 4.20 20.76 29.40
C SER A 90 3.31 19.54 29.14
N HIS A 91 2.91 18.88 30.23
CA HIS A 91 2.06 17.68 30.21
C HIS A 91 0.71 17.90 29.50
N GLU A 92 0.09 19.08 29.63
CA GLU A 92 -1.21 19.39 29.00
C GLU A 92 -1.12 19.50 27.47
N VAL A 93 -0.03 20.07 26.95
CA VAL A 93 0.19 20.22 25.51
C VAL A 93 0.50 18.87 24.88
N ARG A 94 1.28 18.02 25.59
CA ARG A 94 1.55 16.64 25.21
C ARG A 94 0.26 15.82 25.13
N ALA A 95 -0.60 15.89 26.14
CA ALA A 95 -1.89 15.18 26.16
C ALA A 95 -2.81 15.62 25.00
N LYS A 96 -2.91 16.92 24.72
CA LYS A 96 -3.69 17.44 23.59
C LYS A 96 -3.14 17.02 22.23
N ARG A 97 -1.81 16.96 22.05
CA ARG A 97 -1.19 16.50 20.79
C ARG A 97 -1.35 14.99 20.60
N LEU A 98 -1.25 14.20 21.66
CA LEU A 98 -1.52 12.75 21.64
C LEU A 98 -3.00 12.45 21.37
N ALA A 99 -3.93 13.21 21.95
CA ALA A 99 -5.36 13.08 21.64
C ALA A 99 -5.67 13.36 20.16
N LYS A 100 -5.01 14.36 19.56
CA LYS A 100 -5.11 14.62 18.10
C LYS A 100 -4.51 13.50 17.23
N LEU A 101 -3.53 12.75 17.76
CA LEU A 101 -2.96 11.59 17.06
C LEU A 101 -3.94 10.41 17.09
N ASP A 102 -4.65 10.21 18.19
CA ASP A 102 -5.65 9.14 18.35
C ASP A 102 -6.91 9.38 17.49
N GLU A 103 -7.32 10.65 17.37
CA GLU A 103 -8.44 11.06 16.50
C GLU A 103 -8.11 10.92 15.01
N LYS A 104 -6.85 11.13 14.63
CA LYS A 104 -6.36 10.79 13.29
C LYS A 104 -6.13 9.28 13.20
N ARG A 105 -7.18 8.48 13.20
CA ARG A 105 -7.11 7.04 12.93
C ARG A 105 -7.02 6.71 11.42
N ASP A 106 -6.74 7.73 10.61
CA ASP A 106 -6.65 7.66 9.15
C ASP A 106 -5.60 6.66 8.67
N ALA A 107 -4.50 6.49 9.42
CA ALA A 107 -3.47 5.51 9.09
C ALA A 107 -4.01 4.07 8.99
N GLN A 108 -5.02 3.70 9.80
CA GLN A 108 -5.67 2.39 9.71
C GLN A 108 -6.54 2.25 8.45
N HIS A 109 -7.17 3.33 8.00
CA HIS A 109 -7.96 3.32 6.75
C HIS A 109 -7.07 3.15 5.53
N TRP A 110 -5.94 3.87 5.47
CA TRP A 110 -4.94 3.69 4.41
C TRP A 110 -4.30 2.29 4.43
N TYR A 111 -4.13 1.69 5.62
CA TYR A 111 -3.64 0.32 5.79
C TYR A 111 -4.60 -0.71 5.15
N LYS A 112 -5.90 -0.60 5.43
CA LYS A 112 -6.91 -1.48 4.83
C LYS A 112 -7.08 -1.23 3.33
N ALA A 113 -7.09 0.03 2.90
CA ALA A 113 -7.28 0.41 1.50
C ALA A 113 -6.18 -0.17 0.58
N ARG A 114 -4.90 -0.08 0.99
CA ARG A 114 -3.78 -0.66 0.23
C ARG A 114 -3.92 -2.18 0.07
N ASN A 115 -4.15 -2.90 1.15
CA ASN A 115 -4.24 -4.36 1.10
C ASN A 115 -5.44 -4.82 0.26
N VAL A 116 -6.59 -4.13 0.37
CA VAL A 116 -7.77 -4.42 -0.45
C VAL A 116 -7.52 -4.12 -1.92
N MET A 117 -6.88 -2.98 -2.26
CA MET A 117 -6.55 -2.64 -3.63
C MET A 117 -5.52 -3.60 -4.26
N LEU A 118 -4.54 -4.09 -3.49
CA LEU A 118 -3.59 -5.09 -3.97
C LEU A 118 -4.28 -6.41 -4.31
N VAL A 119 -5.14 -6.91 -3.42
CA VAL A 119 -5.88 -8.15 -3.64
C VAL A 119 -6.85 -8.00 -4.81
N LEU A 120 -7.55 -6.87 -4.91
CA LEU A 120 -8.44 -6.57 -6.02
C LEU A 120 -7.69 -6.45 -7.36
N GLY A 121 -6.56 -5.75 -7.39
CA GLY A 121 -5.73 -5.62 -8.59
C GLY A 121 -5.20 -6.96 -9.09
N LEU A 122 -4.71 -7.79 -8.17
CA LEU A 122 -4.24 -9.14 -8.48
C LEU A 122 -5.37 -10.04 -8.97
N GLY A 123 -6.52 -10.02 -8.30
CA GLY A 123 -7.70 -10.78 -8.69
C GLY A 123 -8.19 -10.38 -10.08
N CYS A 124 -8.30 -9.08 -10.36
CA CYS A 124 -8.72 -8.56 -11.66
C CYS A 124 -7.76 -8.98 -12.78
N TYR A 125 -6.44 -8.91 -12.54
CA TYR A 125 -5.44 -9.34 -13.52
C TYR A 125 -5.51 -10.85 -13.81
N LEU A 126 -5.61 -11.68 -12.76
CA LEU A 126 -5.71 -13.13 -12.91
C LEU A 126 -7.00 -13.53 -13.63
N VAL A 127 -8.14 -12.94 -13.26
CA VAL A 127 -9.42 -13.18 -13.94
C VAL A 127 -9.31 -12.81 -15.42
N THR A 128 -8.70 -11.68 -15.75
CA THR A 128 -8.51 -11.24 -17.15
C THR A 128 -7.65 -12.24 -17.93
N LYS A 129 -6.53 -12.69 -17.37
CA LYS A 129 -5.64 -13.67 -18.02
C LYS A 129 -6.29 -15.04 -18.19
N VAL A 130 -7.02 -15.52 -17.17
CA VAL A 130 -7.76 -16.78 -17.24
C VAL A 130 -8.86 -16.67 -18.29
N TRP A 131 -9.64 -15.60 -18.26
CA TRP A 131 -10.70 -15.34 -19.23
C TRP A 131 -10.17 -15.30 -20.66
N ALA A 132 -9.07 -14.57 -20.91
CA ALA A 132 -8.41 -14.51 -22.21
C ALA A 132 -7.92 -15.89 -22.69
N THR A 133 -7.37 -16.71 -21.77
CA THR A 133 -6.93 -18.07 -22.09
C THR A 133 -8.11 -18.98 -22.46
N TYR A 134 -9.25 -18.84 -21.78
CA TYR A 134 -10.47 -19.58 -22.14
C TYR A 134 -11.07 -19.09 -23.46
N GLN A 135 -11.02 -17.79 -23.74
CA GLN A 135 -11.44 -17.23 -25.02
C GLN A 135 -10.52 -17.68 -26.17
N SER A 136 -9.22 -17.85 -25.94
CA SER A 136 -8.27 -18.29 -26.97
C SER A 136 -8.24 -19.81 -27.19
N ASN A 137 -8.46 -20.61 -26.14
CA ASN A 137 -8.31 -22.08 -26.18
C ASN A 137 -9.63 -22.86 -26.07
N GLY A 138 -10.79 -22.21 -25.93
CA GLY A 138 -12.06 -22.89 -25.64
C GLY A 138 -13.32 -22.22 -26.21
N TRP A 139 -13.81 -22.80 -27.30
CA TRP A 139 -15.24 -22.95 -27.66
C TRP A 139 -16.13 -21.73 -27.97
N ILE A 140 -15.71 -20.48 -27.78
CA ILE A 140 -16.48 -19.30 -28.22
C ILE A 140 -15.79 -18.67 -29.44
N PRO A 141 -16.37 -18.76 -30.64
CA PRO A 141 -15.81 -18.07 -31.81
C PRO A 141 -15.94 -16.56 -31.61
N VAL A 142 -14.80 -15.88 -31.61
CA VAL A 142 -14.72 -14.43 -31.82
C VAL A 142 -14.95 -14.16 -33.31
N ASN A 143 -16.12 -13.60 -33.64
CA ASN A 143 -16.37 -12.97 -34.95
C ASN A 143 -15.75 -11.57 -34.99
#